data_AF-A0A1I2SXY5-F1
#
_entry.id   AF-A0A1I2SXY5-F1
#
_cell.length_a   1.000
_cell.length_b   1.000
_cell.length_c   1.000
_cell.angle_alpha   90.00
_cell.angle_beta   90.00
_cell.angle_gamma   90.00
#
_symmetry.space_group_name_H-M   'P 1'
#
loop_
_entity.id
_entity.type
_entity.pdbx_description
1 polymer ?
#
loop_
_entity_poly.entity_id
_entity_poly.type
_entity_poly.pdbx_seq_one_letter_code
_entity_poly.pdbx_strand_id
1 'polypeptide(L)'
;MSNDLFSQGNSRRHFLKSSSLLGGLAFLAPAAKVFSNSEASIDLVDSSGELRFVHTTGVKGQNDPVWKAEFGGLNSISKSLIDEDFQGLKIDSGDFLNSEVSFSENLEFVQNLRNYGLHLAGLGKTELNLSESQLMELSKKASFSLVNTNYRFENTDLDQAIKKHLIVNFGKYKMGVIAVSDELGSISKKVNNPIETALRESQLLKYLYACDLVVCIVNFELKHGDENQINKLAKKAEHIDFILDANPAQTRPGLTLVKDQAGDEVFISRVLNFGKYIGDFSVRFTPKYAKCLVSNYSRIPAVKNPRLAASLIHELSSQQV
;
A
#
# COMPACT_ATOMS: atom_id res chain seq x y z
N MET A 1 -39.16 19.31 0.02
CA MET A 1 -38.45 20.34 0.81
C MET A 1 -37.58 19.64 1.83
N SER A 2 -36.31 19.45 1.51
CA SER A 2 -35.30 18.93 2.43
C SER A 2 -34.01 19.65 2.09
N ASN A 3 -33.56 20.45 3.05
CA ASN A 3 -32.53 21.48 2.91
C ASN A 3 -31.18 20.88 2.57
N ASP A 4 -30.62 21.33 1.45
CA ASP A 4 -29.19 21.28 1.15
C ASP A 4 -28.45 22.16 2.16
N LEU A 5 -27.76 21.54 3.10
CA LEU A 5 -26.74 22.21 3.92
C LEU A 5 -25.41 22.16 3.17
N PHE A 6 -25.25 23.08 2.22
CA PHE A 6 -23.94 23.45 1.69
C PHE A 6 -23.11 24.08 2.80
N SER A 7 -22.24 23.28 3.41
CA SER A 7 -21.09 23.81 4.13
C SER A 7 -20.10 24.38 3.10
N GLN A 8 -20.05 25.71 2.99
CA GLN A 8 -18.98 26.42 2.30
C GLN A 8 -17.66 26.24 3.08
N GLY A 9 -17.00 25.10 2.87
CA GLY A 9 -15.59 24.96 3.20
C GLY A 9 -14.76 25.70 2.15
N ASN A 10 -14.02 26.73 2.57
CA ASN A 10 -13.04 27.44 1.75
C ASN A 10 -12.01 26.46 1.16
N SER A 11 -12.28 25.92 -0.04
CA SER A 11 -11.27 25.25 -0.85
C SER A 11 -10.44 26.31 -1.55
N ARG A 12 -9.40 26.77 -0.87
CA ARG A 12 -8.29 27.47 -1.51
C ARG A 12 -7.11 26.53 -1.51
N ARG A 13 -6.90 25.84 -2.64
CA ARG A 13 -5.54 25.46 -3.02
C ARG A 13 -4.75 26.75 -3.09
N HIS A 14 -3.83 26.95 -2.16
CA HIS A 14 -2.87 28.03 -2.22
C HIS A 14 -1.87 27.72 -3.34
N PHE A 15 -2.32 27.87 -4.57
CA PHE A 15 -1.45 27.99 -5.73
C PHE A 15 -0.88 29.42 -5.67
N LEU A 16 0.43 29.52 -5.44
CA LEU A 16 1.25 30.73 -5.42
C LEU A 16 1.02 31.70 -4.25
N LYS A 17 1.66 31.44 -3.10
CA LYS A 17 2.21 32.49 -2.20
C LYS A 17 3.16 31.92 -1.12
N SER A 18 4.24 31.29 -1.55
CA SER A 18 5.40 31.04 -0.68
C SER A 18 6.68 31.14 -1.51
N SER A 19 7.21 32.34 -1.65
CA SER A 19 8.52 32.63 -2.24
C SER A 19 9.69 32.05 -1.44
N SER A 20 9.43 31.19 -0.44
CA SER A 20 10.40 30.52 0.43
C SER A 20 10.73 29.08 0.02
N LEU A 21 9.93 28.44 -0.85
CA LEU A 21 10.15 27.03 -1.26
C LEU A 21 11.31 26.83 -2.26
N LEU A 22 11.81 27.91 -2.88
CA LEU A 22 12.98 27.85 -3.75
C LEU A 22 14.28 27.52 -3.01
N GLY A 23 14.34 27.73 -1.68
CA GLY A 23 15.52 27.40 -0.89
C GLY A 23 15.72 25.89 -0.64
N GLY A 24 14.63 25.13 -0.49
CA GLY A 24 14.69 23.68 -0.27
C GLY A 24 15.00 22.88 -1.53
N LEU A 25 14.56 23.36 -2.69
CA LEU A 25 14.80 22.73 -3.99
C LEU A 25 16.27 22.82 -4.45
N ALA A 26 17.02 23.83 -3.98
CA ALA A 26 18.43 24.01 -4.35
C ALA A 26 19.34 22.90 -3.81
N PHE A 27 18.97 22.23 -2.72
CA PHE A 27 19.70 21.08 -2.18
C PHE A 27 19.43 19.76 -2.93
N LEU A 28 18.40 19.69 -3.77
CA LEU A 28 18.02 18.48 -4.52
C LEU A 28 18.55 18.46 -5.96
N ALA A 29 19.06 19.60 -6.46
CA ALA A 29 19.57 19.73 -7.83
C ALA A 29 20.72 18.76 -8.19
N PRO A 30 21.66 18.39 -7.29
CA PRO A 30 22.71 17.42 -7.63
C PRO A 30 22.19 15.99 -7.80
N ALA A 31 21.03 15.64 -7.22
CA ALA A 31 20.45 14.30 -7.32
C ALA A 31 19.72 14.07 -8.65
N ALA A 32 19.12 15.12 -9.24
CA ALA A 32 18.33 15.02 -10.46
C ALA A 32 19.10 14.49 -11.69
N LYS A 33 20.43 14.68 -11.74
CA LYS A 33 21.29 14.23 -12.86
C LYS A 33 21.66 12.75 -12.83
N VAL A 34 21.27 12.00 -11.79
CA VAL A 34 21.57 10.56 -11.63
C VAL A 34 20.37 9.67 -12.03
N PHE A 35 19.19 10.24 -12.31
CA PHE A 35 17.97 9.49 -12.61
C PHE A 35 17.78 9.18 -14.11
N SER A 36 18.77 8.60 -14.79
CA SER A 36 18.60 8.06 -16.15
C SER A 36 18.37 6.55 -16.21
N ASN A 37 18.12 5.90 -15.07
CA ASN A 37 17.54 4.56 -15.07
C ASN A 37 16.04 4.70 -15.32
N SER A 38 15.53 4.06 -16.37
CA SER A 38 14.10 4.02 -16.69
C SER A 38 13.28 3.81 -15.42
N GLU A 39 12.47 4.81 -15.05
CA GLU A 39 11.67 4.79 -13.83
C GLU A 39 10.73 3.57 -13.85
N ALA A 40 10.74 2.80 -12.77
CA ALA A 40 9.87 1.64 -12.64
C ALA A 40 8.41 2.13 -12.56
N SER A 41 7.66 1.85 -13.62
CA SER A 41 6.26 2.25 -13.75
C SER A 41 5.36 1.09 -14.13
N ILE A 42 4.08 1.20 -13.75
CA ILE A 42 3.00 0.27 -14.09
C ILE A 42 1.95 1.06 -14.85
N ASP A 43 1.64 0.66 -16.08
CA ASP A 43 0.60 1.30 -16.89
C ASP A 43 -0.69 0.50 -16.80
N LEU A 44 -1.73 1.07 -16.19
CA LEU A 44 -3.06 0.48 -16.18
C LEU A 44 -3.78 0.83 -17.49
N VAL A 45 -4.09 -0.20 -18.28
CA VAL A 45 -4.80 -0.08 -19.55
C VAL A 45 -6.25 0.34 -19.27
N ASP A 46 -6.64 1.49 -19.83
CA ASP A 46 -7.99 2.04 -19.82
C ASP A 46 -8.60 2.29 -18.44
N SER A 47 -8.22 3.41 -17.83
CA SER A 47 -9.01 4.01 -16.75
C SER A 47 -9.72 5.24 -17.28
N SER A 48 -11.04 5.23 -17.19
CA SER A 48 -11.95 6.36 -17.46
C SER A 48 -11.76 7.55 -16.51
N GLY A 49 -10.54 7.75 -15.98
CA GLY A 49 -10.22 8.65 -14.88
C GLY A 49 -10.50 8.06 -13.49
N GLU A 50 -10.82 6.76 -13.41
CA GLU A 50 -11.04 6.00 -12.18
C GLU A 50 -9.91 5.01 -11.94
N LEU A 51 -9.27 5.10 -10.77
CA LEU A 51 -8.33 4.10 -10.28
C LEU A 51 -9.06 3.14 -9.35
N ARG A 52 -9.14 1.87 -9.74
CA ARG A 52 -9.50 0.78 -8.83
C ARG A 52 -8.23 0.13 -8.29
N PHE A 53 -8.17 -0.10 -6.99
CA PHE A 53 -7.14 -0.93 -6.40
C PHE A 53 -7.66 -1.79 -5.25
N VAL A 54 -7.14 -3.00 -5.16
CA VAL A 54 -7.31 -3.91 -4.02
C VAL A 54 -5.98 -4.10 -3.33
N HIS A 55 -6.02 -4.23 -2.01
CA HIS A 55 -4.85 -4.69 -1.26
C HIS A 55 -5.16 -5.82 -0.27
N THR A 56 -4.17 -6.69 -0.14
CA THR A 56 -4.07 -7.75 0.86
C THR A 56 -2.87 -7.49 1.76
N THR A 57 -2.77 -8.24 2.85
CA THR A 57 -1.53 -8.40 3.60
C THR A 57 -1.50 -9.81 4.16
N GLY A 58 -0.29 -10.35 4.37
CA GLY A 58 -0.13 -11.56 5.13
C GLY A 58 -0.95 -12.74 4.61
N VAL A 59 -0.94 -12.97 3.29
CA VAL A 59 -1.62 -14.13 2.70
C VAL A 59 -0.94 -15.45 3.14
N LYS A 60 0.32 -15.40 3.56
CA LYS A 60 1.05 -16.49 4.22
C LYS A 60 1.03 -17.81 3.43
N GLY A 61 1.31 -17.75 2.13
CA GLY A 61 1.37 -18.96 1.29
C GLY A 61 0.02 -19.63 1.02
N GLN A 62 -1.10 -19.02 1.42
CA GLN A 62 -2.39 -19.67 1.45
C GLN A 62 -3.17 -19.51 0.14
N ASN A 63 -3.38 -20.63 -0.57
CA ASN A 63 -4.25 -20.65 -1.74
C ASN A 63 -5.73 -20.85 -1.36
N ASP A 64 -6.01 -21.83 -0.51
CA ASP A 64 -7.38 -22.28 -0.23
C ASP A 64 -8.04 -21.56 0.95
N PRO A 65 -9.38 -21.59 1.05
CA PRO A 65 -10.11 -21.07 2.21
C PRO A 65 -9.55 -21.57 3.56
N VAL A 66 -9.35 -20.64 4.50
CA VAL A 66 -8.84 -20.95 5.85
C VAL A 66 -9.90 -20.86 6.93
N TRP A 67 -10.95 -20.06 6.71
CA TRP A 67 -11.96 -19.85 7.72
C TRP A 67 -13.14 -20.79 7.49
N LYS A 68 -13.24 -21.81 8.34
CA LYS A 68 -14.30 -22.85 8.27
C LYS A 68 -14.42 -23.48 6.86
N ALA A 69 -13.34 -23.45 6.07
CA ALA A 69 -13.28 -23.82 4.65
C ALA A 69 -14.24 -23.02 3.73
N GLU A 70 -14.70 -21.83 4.14
CA GLU A 70 -15.66 -21.02 3.40
C GLU A 70 -15.01 -19.82 2.68
N PHE A 71 -14.06 -19.15 3.33
CA PHE A 71 -13.37 -17.99 2.76
C PHE A 71 -11.93 -17.84 3.25
N GLY A 72 -11.21 -16.87 2.66
CA GLY A 72 -9.77 -16.67 2.84
C GLY A 72 -8.95 -17.38 1.76
N GLY A 73 -7.65 -17.13 1.76
CA GLY A 73 -6.73 -17.59 0.73
C GLY A 73 -6.90 -16.89 -0.62
N LEU A 74 -5.90 -17.08 -1.48
CA LEU A 74 -5.83 -16.46 -2.81
C LEU A 74 -7.01 -16.84 -3.72
N ASN A 75 -7.52 -18.07 -3.62
CA ASN A 75 -8.61 -18.57 -4.46
C ASN A 75 -9.92 -17.82 -4.17
N SER A 76 -10.25 -17.59 -2.90
CA SER A 76 -11.44 -16.83 -2.51
C SER A 76 -11.35 -15.37 -2.95
N ILE A 77 -10.18 -14.76 -2.82
CA ILE A 77 -9.91 -13.38 -3.27
C ILE A 77 -10.10 -13.31 -4.80
N SER A 78 -9.40 -14.16 -5.54
CA SER A 78 -9.45 -14.21 -7.00
C SER A 78 -10.88 -14.36 -7.51
N LYS A 79 -11.62 -15.34 -6.97
CA LYS A 79 -13.03 -15.53 -7.29
C LYS A 79 -13.87 -14.30 -6.99
N SER A 80 -13.69 -13.67 -5.82
CA SER A 80 -14.46 -12.48 -5.44
C SER A 80 -14.15 -11.25 -6.30
N LEU A 81 -12.97 -11.17 -6.92
CA LEU A 81 -12.64 -10.10 -7.84
C LEU A 81 -13.19 -10.36 -9.24
N ILE A 82 -13.17 -11.62 -9.70
CA ILE A 82 -13.79 -12.03 -10.96
C ILE A 82 -15.32 -11.81 -10.92
N ASP A 83 -15.96 -12.24 -9.83
CA ASP A 83 -17.41 -12.07 -9.62
C ASP A 83 -17.84 -10.58 -9.65
N GLU A 84 -16.93 -9.64 -9.35
CA GLU A 84 -17.17 -8.19 -9.31
C GLU A 84 -16.64 -7.46 -10.56
N ASP A 85 -16.19 -8.22 -11.58
CA ASP A 85 -15.54 -7.69 -12.80
C ASP A 85 -14.43 -6.68 -12.48
N PHE A 86 -13.60 -7.01 -11.49
CA PHE A 86 -12.55 -6.11 -11.03
C PHE A 86 -11.45 -5.95 -12.09
N GLN A 87 -11.28 -4.71 -12.56
CA GLN A 87 -10.18 -4.28 -13.41
C GLN A 87 -9.42 -3.15 -12.68
N GLY A 88 -8.20 -3.44 -12.23
CA GLY A 88 -7.42 -2.47 -11.48
C GLY A 88 -6.14 -3.03 -10.86
N LEU A 89 -5.53 -2.21 -10.02
CA LEU A 89 -4.26 -2.50 -9.38
C LEU A 89 -4.44 -3.51 -8.23
N LYS A 90 -3.60 -4.54 -8.19
CA LYS A 90 -3.56 -5.55 -7.11
C LYS A 90 -2.27 -5.38 -6.33
N ILE A 91 -2.40 -5.04 -5.05
CA ILE A 91 -1.30 -4.75 -4.13
C ILE A 91 -1.28 -5.82 -3.03
N ASP A 92 -0.10 -6.29 -2.64
CA ASP A 92 0.08 -6.97 -1.35
C ASP A 92 0.96 -6.11 -0.45
N SER A 93 0.55 -5.88 0.79
CA SER A 93 1.24 -4.97 1.70
C SER A 93 2.45 -5.62 2.38
N GLY A 94 2.70 -6.91 2.12
CA GLY A 94 3.84 -7.68 2.61
C GLY A 94 3.42 -8.90 3.42
N ASP A 95 4.41 -9.65 3.90
CA ASP A 95 4.22 -10.86 4.70
C ASP A 95 3.46 -11.97 3.95
N PHE A 96 3.49 -11.96 2.62
CA PHE A 96 2.77 -12.90 1.76
C PHE A 96 3.37 -14.30 1.74
N LEU A 97 4.66 -14.46 2.08
CA LEU A 97 5.31 -15.75 2.25
C LEU A 97 4.94 -16.41 3.60
N ASN A 98 5.09 -17.73 3.67
CA ASN A 98 4.90 -18.51 4.89
C ASN A 98 6.26 -18.86 5.51
N SER A 99 6.49 -18.46 6.76
CA SER A 99 7.75 -18.74 7.48
C SER A 99 7.92 -20.21 7.87
N GLU A 100 6.84 -20.98 7.90
CA GLU A 100 6.83 -22.36 8.38
C GLU A 100 7.08 -23.41 7.28
N VAL A 101 7.26 -22.97 6.03
CA VAL A 101 7.47 -23.84 4.87
C VAL A 101 8.81 -23.53 4.19
N SER A 102 9.27 -24.45 3.35
CA SER A 102 10.54 -24.27 2.64
C SER A 102 10.50 -23.06 1.69
N PHE A 103 11.68 -22.52 1.37
CA PHE A 103 11.77 -21.43 0.39
C PHE A 103 11.28 -21.87 -1.01
N SER A 104 11.49 -23.15 -1.37
CA SER A 104 10.98 -23.70 -2.65
C SER A 104 9.46 -23.69 -2.72
N GLU A 105 8.77 -24.12 -1.66
CA GLU A 105 7.30 -24.07 -1.57
C GLU A 105 6.79 -22.63 -1.64
N ASN A 106 7.50 -21.69 -0.98
CA ASN A 106 7.21 -20.27 -1.10
C ASN A 106 7.35 -19.75 -2.55
N LEU A 107 8.34 -20.23 -3.31
CA LEU A 107 8.48 -19.88 -4.74
C LEU A 107 7.36 -20.45 -5.61
N GLU A 108 6.78 -21.60 -5.26
CA GLU A 108 5.58 -22.11 -5.93
C GLU A 108 4.38 -21.20 -5.64
N PHE A 109 4.19 -20.77 -4.40
CA PHE A 109 3.15 -19.80 -4.07
C PHE A 109 3.33 -18.46 -4.78
N VAL A 110 4.55 -17.99 -4.96
CA VAL A 110 4.85 -16.79 -5.75
C VAL A 110 4.36 -16.95 -7.20
N GLN A 111 4.45 -18.14 -7.79
CA GLN A 111 3.87 -18.39 -9.12
C GLN A 111 2.34 -18.22 -9.12
N ASN A 112 1.67 -18.61 -8.04
CA ASN A 112 0.23 -18.39 -7.91
C ASN A 112 -0.12 -16.90 -7.78
N LEU A 113 0.68 -16.10 -7.05
CA LEU A 113 0.52 -14.64 -7.01
C LEU A 113 0.71 -13.99 -8.39
N ARG A 114 1.60 -14.54 -9.22
CA ARG A 114 1.76 -14.09 -10.62
C ARG A 114 0.56 -14.43 -11.47
N ASN A 115 0.05 -15.66 -11.38
CA ASN A 115 -1.16 -16.09 -12.09
C ASN A 115 -2.40 -15.31 -11.65
N TYR A 116 -2.45 -14.90 -10.38
CA TYR A 116 -3.45 -13.99 -9.85
C TYR A 116 -3.35 -12.57 -10.44
N GLY A 117 -2.21 -12.21 -11.04
CA GLY A 117 -1.96 -10.88 -11.60
C GLY A 117 -1.64 -9.84 -10.53
N LEU A 118 -0.90 -10.21 -9.47
CA LEU A 118 -0.36 -9.25 -8.53
C LEU A 118 0.52 -8.23 -9.28
N HIS A 119 0.43 -6.95 -8.94
CA HIS A 119 1.19 -5.89 -9.63
C HIS A 119 2.40 -5.44 -8.83
N LEU A 120 2.22 -5.27 -7.52
CA LEU A 120 3.29 -4.88 -6.61
C LEU A 120 3.08 -5.45 -5.21
N ALA A 121 4.18 -5.64 -4.48
CA ALA A 121 4.16 -6.02 -3.08
C ALA A 121 5.17 -5.21 -2.25
N GLY A 122 4.76 -4.85 -1.03
CA GLY A 122 5.69 -4.43 0.01
C GLY A 122 6.51 -5.62 0.54
N LEU A 123 7.58 -5.33 1.27
CA LEU A 123 8.34 -6.35 2.00
C LEU A 123 7.92 -6.37 3.47
N GLY A 124 7.38 -7.51 3.92
CA GLY A 124 7.04 -7.74 5.32
C GLY A 124 8.13 -8.46 6.09
N LYS A 125 7.85 -8.79 7.35
CA LYS A 125 8.84 -9.43 8.24
C LYS A 125 9.30 -10.77 7.69
N THR A 126 8.41 -11.57 7.12
CA THR A 126 8.77 -12.86 6.53
C THR A 126 9.72 -12.70 5.34
N GLU A 127 9.46 -11.77 4.41
CA GLU A 127 10.37 -11.54 3.28
C GLU A 127 11.71 -10.96 3.73
N LEU A 128 11.71 -10.13 4.78
CA LEU A 128 12.93 -9.53 5.35
C LEU A 128 13.74 -10.47 6.26
N ASN A 129 13.24 -11.68 6.52
CA ASN A 129 13.99 -12.77 7.17
C ASN A 129 14.76 -13.65 6.18
N LEU A 130 14.49 -13.53 4.88
CA LEU A 130 15.25 -14.23 3.86
C LEU A 130 16.72 -13.79 3.85
N SER A 131 17.61 -14.65 3.37
CA SER A 131 18.96 -14.21 3.00
C SER A 131 18.90 -13.28 1.78
N GLU A 132 19.95 -12.47 1.56
CA GLU A 132 20.02 -11.65 0.33
C GLU A 132 19.95 -12.48 -0.95
N SER A 133 20.52 -13.70 -0.95
CA SER A 133 20.43 -14.61 -2.09
C SER A 133 19.00 -15.09 -2.36
N GLN A 134 18.26 -15.43 -1.30
CA GLN A 134 16.85 -15.82 -1.40
C GLN A 134 15.98 -14.63 -1.82
N LEU A 135 16.19 -13.44 -1.26
CA LEU A 135 15.42 -12.25 -1.65
C LEU A 135 15.72 -11.84 -3.10
N MET A 136 16.96 -12.00 -3.56
CA MET A 136 17.34 -11.83 -4.97
C MET A 136 16.68 -12.87 -5.88
N GLU A 137 16.60 -14.13 -5.45
CA GLU A 137 15.89 -15.15 -6.21
C GLU A 137 14.38 -14.87 -6.27
N LEU A 138 13.79 -14.46 -5.14
CA LEU A 138 12.40 -14.02 -5.06
C LEU A 138 12.13 -12.86 -6.03
N SER A 139 13.00 -11.84 -6.08
CA SER A 139 12.82 -10.69 -6.96
C SER A 139 12.90 -11.05 -8.45
N LYS A 140 13.71 -12.06 -8.82
CA LYS A 140 13.77 -12.60 -10.18
C LYS A 140 12.57 -13.46 -10.54
N LYS A 141 12.01 -14.17 -9.56
CA LYS A 141 10.87 -15.08 -9.76
C LYS A 141 9.54 -14.33 -9.73
N ALA A 142 9.44 -13.25 -8.96
CA ALA A 142 8.29 -12.36 -8.96
C ALA A 142 8.19 -11.66 -10.33
N SER A 143 7.03 -11.72 -10.98
CA SER A 143 6.74 -10.87 -12.15
C SER A 143 6.07 -9.54 -11.74
N PHE A 144 6.01 -9.27 -10.44
CA PHE A 144 5.45 -8.08 -9.84
C PHE A 144 6.55 -7.30 -9.12
N SER A 145 6.34 -6.00 -8.94
CA SER A 145 7.36 -5.13 -8.36
C SER A 145 7.43 -5.27 -6.84
N LEU A 146 8.61 -5.56 -6.29
CA LEU A 146 8.85 -5.50 -4.85
C LEU A 146 9.29 -4.10 -4.45
N VAL A 147 8.70 -3.55 -3.39
CA VAL A 147 8.95 -2.16 -2.95
C VAL A 147 9.41 -2.13 -1.49
N ASN A 148 10.50 -1.43 -1.24
CA ASN A 148 10.92 -0.98 0.09
C ASN A 148 11.76 0.30 -0.04
N THR A 149 11.26 1.38 0.55
CA THR A 149 11.77 2.73 0.39
C THR A 149 12.90 3.06 1.37
N ASN A 150 12.77 2.64 2.64
CA ASN A 150 13.69 3.05 3.71
C ASN A 150 14.83 2.06 3.98
N TYR A 151 14.83 0.88 3.37
CA TYR A 151 15.93 -0.07 3.48
C TYR A 151 16.99 0.21 2.41
N ARG A 152 18.24 -0.07 2.75
CA ARG A 152 19.37 -0.16 1.83
C ARG A 152 20.06 -1.50 2.07
N PHE A 153 20.03 -2.38 1.07
CA PHE A 153 20.66 -3.70 1.14
C PHE A 153 22.15 -3.58 0.86
N GLU A 154 22.96 -4.50 1.39
CA GLU A 154 24.41 -4.45 1.20
C GLU A 154 24.79 -4.90 -0.21
N ASN A 155 24.09 -5.90 -0.74
CA ASN A 155 24.21 -6.28 -2.14
C ASN A 155 23.56 -5.22 -3.04
N THR A 156 24.36 -4.60 -3.90
CA THR A 156 23.94 -3.52 -4.81
C THR A 156 22.93 -3.97 -5.86
N ASP A 157 23.03 -5.20 -6.35
CA ASP A 157 22.09 -5.73 -7.34
C ASP A 157 20.72 -5.92 -6.68
N LEU A 158 20.71 -6.40 -5.43
CA LEU A 158 19.48 -6.55 -4.66
C LEU A 158 18.85 -5.18 -4.37
N ASP A 159 19.66 -4.21 -3.98
CA ASP A 159 19.20 -2.85 -3.70
C ASP A 159 18.57 -2.17 -4.93
N GLN A 160 19.03 -2.52 -6.14
CA GLN A 160 18.43 -2.06 -7.42
C GLN A 160 17.19 -2.85 -7.83
N ALA A 161 17.13 -4.15 -7.49
CA ALA A 161 15.99 -5.00 -7.77
C ALA A 161 14.76 -4.57 -6.96
N ILE A 162 14.94 -4.23 -5.68
CA ILE A 162 13.87 -3.74 -4.79
C ILE A 162 13.66 -2.24 -5.01
N LYS A 163 12.46 -1.86 -5.46
CA LYS A 163 12.16 -0.48 -5.84
C LYS A 163 11.99 0.42 -4.61
N LYS A 164 12.56 1.62 -4.66
CA LYS A 164 12.40 2.61 -3.58
C LYS A 164 11.06 3.34 -3.67
N HIS A 165 10.54 3.51 -4.88
CA HIS A 165 9.18 3.95 -5.14
C HIS A 165 8.73 3.36 -6.48
N LEU A 166 7.43 3.40 -6.75
CA LEU A 166 6.84 3.05 -8.04
C LEU A 166 5.88 4.15 -8.48
N ILE A 167 5.73 4.30 -9.80
CA ILE A 167 4.72 5.17 -10.39
C ILE A 167 3.70 4.29 -11.11
N VAL A 168 2.44 4.38 -10.74
CA VAL A 168 1.33 3.73 -11.45
C VAL A 168 0.63 4.79 -12.30
N ASN A 169 0.68 4.65 -13.61
CA ASN A 169 -0.02 5.52 -14.55
C ASN A 169 -1.43 4.96 -14.80
N PHE A 170 -2.44 5.83 -14.72
CA PHE A 170 -3.83 5.48 -15.01
C PHE A 170 -4.51 6.65 -15.73
N GLY A 171 -4.70 6.47 -17.04
CA GLY A 171 -5.16 7.54 -17.91
C GLY A 171 -4.13 8.68 -17.93
N LYS A 172 -4.55 9.88 -17.52
CA LYS A 172 -3.67 11.06 -17.41
C LYS A 172 -3.12 11.30 -16.00
N TYR A 173 -3.46 10.43 -15.05
CA TYR A 173 -3.14 10.58 -13.64
C TYR A 173 -2.02 9.63 -13.22
N LYS A 174 -1.36 9.97 -12.12
CA LYS A 174 -0.27 9.18 -11.54
C LYS A 174 -0.50 8.88 -10.07
N MET A 175 -0.25 7.64 -9.68
CA MET A 175 -0.20 7.20 -8.29
C MET A 175 1.24 6.84 -7.93
N GLY A 176 1.81 7.55 -6.96
CA GLY A 176 3.08 7.19 -6.36
C GLY A 176 2.89 6.13 -5.28
N VAL A 177 3.74 5.11 -5.26
CA VAL A 177 3.73 4.06 -4.24
C VAL A 177 5.08 4.02 -3.54
N ILE A 178 5.06 4.10 -2.21
CA ILE A 178 6.20 3.91 -1.32
C ILE A 178 5.86 2.83 -0.29
N ALA A 179 6.89 2.18 0.26
CA ALA A 179 6.74 1.18 1.29
C ALA A 179 7.80 1.40 2.38
N VAL A 180 7.39 1.63 3.62
CA VAL A 180 8.33 1.82 4.73
C VAL A 180 8.05 0.82 5.85
N SER A 181 9.11 0.33 6.46
CA SER A 181 9.02 -0.64 7.56
C SER A 181 9.86 -0.16 8.74
N ASP A 182 9.51 -0.60 9.94
CA ASP A 182 10.45 -0.58 11.06
C ASP A 182 11.69 -1.44 10.71
N GLU A 183 12.69 -1.49 11.59
CA GLU A 183 13.78 -2.45 11.41
C GLU A 183 13.28 -3.86 11.74
N LEU A 184 13.04 -4.66 10.70
CA LEU A 184 12.42 -5.98 10.74
C LEU A 184 13.35 -7.02 10.14
N GLY A 185 13.30 -8.20 10.73
CA GLY A 185 13.96 -9.41 10.23
C GLY A 185 15.49 -9.36 10.26
N SER A 186 16.10 -10.48 9.88
CA SER A 186 17.53 -10.73 10.06
C SER A 186 18.43 -10.36 8.87
N ILE A 187 17.86 -9.93 7.73
CA ILE A 187 18.65 -9.55 6.56
C ILE A 187 19.56 -8.35 6.87
N SER A 188 20.81 -8.39 6.40
CA SER A 188 21.78 -7.29 6.54
C SER A 188 21.35 -6.07 5.74
N LYS A 189 21.33 -4.90 6.38
CA LYS A 189 20.71 -3.68 5.84
C LYS A 189 21.10 -2.44 6.61
N LYS A 190 20.94 -1.28 5.97
CA LYS A 190 20.78 0.00 6.66
C LYS A 190 19.32 0.43 6.58
N VAL A 191 18.73 0.79 7.72
CA VAL A 191 17.34 1.22 7.80
C VAL A 191 17.30 2.70 8.15
N ASN A 192 16.80 3.52 7.23
CA ASN A 192 16.51 4.92 7.52
C ASN A 192 15.21 5.05 8.32
N ASN A 193 15.06 6.14 9.07
CA ASN A 193 13.83 6.39 9.83
C ASN A 193 12.61 6.30 8.89
N PRO A 194 11.64 5.41 9.17
CA PRO A 194 10.55 5.14 8.24
C PRO A 194 9.62 6.33 8.04
N ILE A 195 9.29 7.06 9.12
CA ILE A 195 8.40 8.23 9.06
C ILE A 195 9.06 9.35 8.26
N GLU A 196 10.29 9.71 8.59
CA GLU A 196 11.02 10.76 7.86
C GLU A 196 11.20 10.39 6.38
N THR A 197 11.48 9.12 6.10
CA THR A 197 11.61 8.62 4.72
C THR A 197 10.29 8.73 3.97
N ALA A 198 9.16 8.32 4.57
CA ALA A 198 7.86 8.40 3.93
C ALA A 198 7.44 9.85 3.63
N LEU A 199 7.67 10.77 4.57
CA LEU A 199 7.38 12.20 4.38
C LEU A 199 8.24 12.82 3.26
N ARG A 200 9.54 12.51 3.23
CA ARG A 200 10.45 13.02 2.20
C ARG A 200 10.13 12.45 0.81
N GLU A 201 9.87 11.16 0.71
CA GLU A 201 9.62 10.50 -0.57
C GLU A 201 8.23 10.80 -1.13
N SER A 202 7.22 11.03 -0.27
CA SER A 202 5.91 11.52 -0.72
C SER A 202 5.97 12.94 -1.28
N GLN A 203 6.77 13.84 -0.67
CA GLN A 203 7.08 15.15 -1.26
C GLN A 203 7.73 15.03 -2.63
N LEU A 204 8.70 14.12 -2.77
CA LEU A 204 9.39 13.87 -4.03
C LEU A 204 8.41 13.36 -5.10
N LEU A 205 7.57 12.37 -4.78
CA LEU A 205 6.51 11.88 -5.66
C LEU A 205 5.55 13.00 -6.09
N LYS A 206 5.19 13.90 -5.17
CA LYS A 206 4.25 14.99 -5.44
C LYS A 206 4.85 16.06 -6.36
N TYR A 207 6.05 16.52 -6.05
CA TYR A 207 6.64 17.69 -6.72
C TYR A 207 7.51 17.36 -7.92
N LEU A 208 8.27 16.26 -7.85
CA LEU A 208 9.20 15.88 -8.93
C LEU A 208 8.51 14.97 -9.94
N TYR A 209 7.79 13.95 -9.48
CA TYR A 209 7.11 12.99 -10.36
C TYR A 209 5.67 13.37 -10.72
N ALA A 210 5.18 14.48 -10.16
CA ALA A 210 3.83 15.00 -10.37
C ALA A 210 2.73 13.97 -10.11
N CYS A 211 2.88 13.16 -9.05
CA CYS A 211 1.86 12.20 -8.65
C CYS A 211 0.60 12.91 -8.14
N ASP A 212 -0.56 12.51 -8.65
CA ASP A 212 -1.86 13.01 -8.21
C ASP A 212 -2.27 12.39 -6.88
N LEU A 213 -1.94 11.11 -6.68
CA LEU A 213 -2.20 10.29 -5.50
C LEU A 213 -0.88 9.70 -4.97
N VAL A 214 -0.74 9.54 -3.66
CA VAL A 214 0.36 8.79 -3.03
C VAL A 214 -0.19 7.77 -2.04
N VAL A 215 0.30 6.54 -2.18
CA VAL A 215 -0.01 5.42 -1.28
C VAL A 215 1.26 4.97 -0.57
N CYS A 216 1.18 4.87 0.75
CA CYS A 216 2.27 4.41 1.60
C CYS A 216 1.90 3.07 2.24
N ILE A 217 2.60 2.01 1.86
CA ILE A 217 2.55 0.73 2.54
C ILE A 217 3.40 0.84 3.80
N VAL A 218 2.86 0.45 4.95
CA VAL A 218 3.59 0.52 6.23
C VAL A 218 3.63 -0.85 6.91
N ASN A 219 4.82 -1.27 7.34
CA ASN A 219 4.99 -2.43 8.21
C ASN A 219 5.68 -1.99 9.50
N PHE A 220 4.88 -1.45 10.42
CA PHE A 220 5.35 -0.99 11.73
C PHE A 220 5.06 -2.04 12.81
N GLU A 221 6.05 -2.30 13.65
CA GLU A 221 5.88 -3.13 14.84
C GLU A 221 5.15 -2.31 15.92
N LEU A 222 4.23 -2.97 16.61
CA LEU A 222 3.51 -2.37 17.72
C LEU A 222 4.42 -2.35 18.95
N LYS A 223 4.82 -1.16 19.36
CA LYS A 223 5.57 -0.93 20.58
C LYS A 223 4.59 -0.67 21.71
N HIS A 224 4.58 -1.54 22.72
CA HIS A 224 3.73 -1.38 23.90
C HIS A 224 3.96 0.00 24.54
N GLY A 225 2.87 0.76 24.75
CA GLY A 225 2.89 2.06 25.42
C GLY A 225 3.23 3.26 24.54
N ASP A 226 3.48 3.08 23.23
CA ASP A 226 3.73 4.19 22.30
C ASP A 226 2.45 4.62 21.55
N GLU A 227 2.33 5.91 21.22
CA GLU A 227 1.27 6.39 20.33
C GLU A 227 1.40 5.66 18.98
N ASN A 228 0.28 5.17 18.47
CA ASN A 228 0.21 4.40 17.23
C ASN A 228 1.03 5.08 16.12
N GLN A 229 2.17 4.46 15.73
CA GLN A 229 3.13 5.02 14.77
C GLN A 229 2.47 5.41 13.43
N ILE A 230 1.44 4.66 13.02
CA ILE A 230 0.66 4.96 11.80
C ILE A 230 -0.11 6.27 11.97
N ASN A 231 -0.71 6.51 13.13
CA ASN A 231 -1.37 7.79 13.41
C ASN A 231 -0.36 8.94 13.48
N LYS A 232 0.85 8.71 14.01
CA LYS A 232 1.94 9.71 13.99
C LYS A 232 2.33 10.06 12.56
N LEU A 233 2.48 9.07 11.68
CA LEU A 233 2.75 9.28 10.27
C LEU A 233 1.59 10.06 9.62
N ALA A 234 0.36 9.57 9.75
CA ALA A 234 -0.83 10.19 9.14
C ALA A 234 -1.00 11.66 9.53
N LYS A 235 -0.84 12.01 10.81
CA LYS A 235 -0.93 13.39 11.29
C LYS A 235 0.12 14.33 10.69
N LYS A 236 1.25 13.81 10.21
CA LYS A 236 2.34 14.58 9.59
C LYS A 236 2.32 14.55 8.06
N ALA A 237 1.51 13.70 7.46
CA ALA A 237 1.66 13.30 6.07
C ALA A 237 0.87 14.18 5.08
N GLU A 238 1.40 15.39 4.81
CA GLU A 238 0.78 16.37 3.89
C GLU A 238 0.58 15.88 2.44
N HIS A 239 1.30 14.84 2.02
CA HIS A 239 1.26 14.34 0.64
C HIS A 239 1.09 12.82 0.56
N ILE A 240 0.51 12.19 1.59
CA ILE A 240 0.13 10.77 1.55
C ILE A 240 -1.38 10.68 1.66
N ASP A 241 -2.03 10.15 0.64
CA ASP A 241 -3.48 10.03 0.60
C ASP A 241 -3.95 8.73 1.27
N PHE A 242 -3.25 7.61 1.03
CA PHE A 242 -3.55 6.32 1.66
C PHE A 242 -2.35 5.77 2.41
N ILE A 243 -2.62 5.21 3.58
CA ILE A 243 -1.71 4.34 4.30
C ILE A 243 -2.31 2.93 4.33
N LEU A 244 -1.58 1.96 3.77
CA LEU A 244 -1.96 0.54 3.80
C LEU A 244 -1.17 -0.14 4.92
N ASP A 245 -1.89 -0.54 5.98
CA ASP A 245 -1.31 -1.16 7.17
C ASP A 245 -1.07 -2.65 6.91
N ALA A 246 0.20 -3.05 6.83
CA ALA A 246 0.62 -4.41 6.57
C ALA A 246 0.55 -5.31 7.81
N ASN A 247 0.26 -4.78 9.00
CA ASN A 247 0.26 -5.53 10.26
C ASN A 247 -1.17 -5.78 10.78
N PRO A 248 -1.79 -6.92 10.43
CA PRO A 248 -3.18 -7.19 10.77
C PRO A 248 -3.36 -7.78 12.17
N ALA A 249 -2.28 -8.02 12.92
CA ALA A 249 -2.32 -8.83 14.13
C ALA A 249 -3.09 -8.19 15.30
N GLN A 250 -3.38 -6.89 15.28
CA GLN A 250 -3.90 -6.19 16.48
C GLN A 250 -4.94 -5.11 16.19
N THR A 251 -5.58 -5.11 15.01
CA THR A 251 -6.54 -4.05 14.67
C THR A 251 -7.77 -4.57 13.95
N ARG A 252 -8.93 -4.01 14.31
CA ARG A 252 -10.18 -4.21 13.58
C ARG A 252 -9.98 -3.79 12.11
N PRO A 253 -10.29 -4.63 11.13
CA PRO A 253 -10.15 -4.27 9.73
C PRO A 253 -11.15 -3.16 9.37
N GLY A 254 -10.80 -2.39 8.35
CA GLY A 254 -11.62 -1.27 7.88
C GLY A 254 -10.80 -0.04 7.50
N LEU A 255 -11.51 1.06 7.28
CA LEU A 255 -10.96 2.34 6.86
C LEU A 255 -11.11 3.34 8.01
N THR A 256 -10.02 4.00 8.38
CA THR A 256 -10.01 5.10 9.35
C THR A 256 -9.51 6.36 8.66
N LEU A 257 -10.12 7.50 8.96
CA LEU A 257 -9.70 8.79 8.42
C LEU A 257 -9.00 9.58 9.53
N VAL A 258 -7.80 10.09 9.22
CA VAL A 258 -7.04 10.98 10.09
C VAL A 258 -6.78 12.27 9.33
N LYS A 259 -6.84 13.41 10.03
CA LYS A 259 -6.46 14.69 9.46
C LYS A 259 -4.95 14.88 9.57
N ASP A 260 -4.30 15.22 8.46
CA ASP A 260 -2.89 15.58 8.46
C ASP A 260 -2.65 17.00 9.00
N GLN A 261 -1.39 17.46 8.93
CA GLN A 261 -0.97 18.78 9.38
C GLN A 261 -1.53 19.93 8.53
N ALA A 262 -1.97 19.66 7.29
CA ALA A 262 -2.63 20.62 6.41
C ALA A 262 -4.16 20.62 6.57
N GLY A 263 -4.72 19.67 7.33
CA GLY A 263 -6.16 19.48 7.52
C GLY A 263 -6.83 18.63 6.44
N ASP A 264 -6.04 17.98 5.58
CA ASP A 264 -6.51 17.04 4.56
C ASP A 264 -6.68 15.64 5.14
N GLU A 265 -7.50 14.81 4.48
CA GLU A 265 -7.81 13.45 4.92
C GLU A 265 -6.76 12.44 4.45
N VAL A 266 -6.21 11.69 5.40
CA VAL A 266 -5.38 10.50 5.15
C VAL A 266 -6.20 9.26 5.46
N PHE A 267 -6.33 8.39 4.46
CA PHE A 267 -7.07 7.13 4.53
C PHE A 267 -6.17 6.01 5.04
N ILE A 268 -6.41 5.52 6.25
CA ILE A 268 -5.68 4.37 6.80
C ILE A 268 -6.53 3.12 6.60
N SER A 269 -6.08 2.20 5.74
CA SER A 269 -6.75 0.94 5.47
C SER A 269 -6.08 -0.22 6.19
N ARG A 270 -6.89 -0.98 6.92
CA ARG A 270 -6.49 -2.21 7.62
C ARG A 270 -7.25 -3.40 7.09
N VAL A 271 -6.53 -4.49 6.87
CA VAL A 271 -7.05 -5.74 6.34
C VAL A 271 -6.67 -6.90 7.26
N LEU A 272 -7.09 -8.13 6.96
CA LEU A 272 -6.78 -9.29 7.79
C LEU A 272 -5.84 -10.27 7.06
N ASN A 273 -4.99 -10.95 7.83
CA ASN A 273 -4.16 -12.07 7.36
C ASN A 273 -4.99 -13.15 6.66
N PHE A 274 -4.30 -13.98 5.88
CA PHE A 274 -4.83 -15.14 5.17
C PHE A 274 -5.97 -14.78 4.20
N GLY A 275 -6.00 -13.54 3.71
CA GLY A 275 -7.05 -13.08 2.80
C GLY A 275 -8.46 -13.06 3.40
N LYS A 276 -8.59 -13.03 4.72
CA LYS A 276 -9.90 -13.07 5.41
C LYS A 276 -10.69 -11.77 5.27
N TYR A 277 -10.02 -10.67 4.94
CA TYR A 277 -10.63 -9.38 4.63
C TYR A 277 -9.69 -8.63 3.70
N ILE A 278 -10.23 -8.03 2.64
CA ILE A 278 -9.45 -7.26 1.66
C ILE A 278 -9.87 -5.81 1.63
N GLY A 279 -8.91 -4.93 1.33
CA GLY A 279 -9.20 -3.54 0.99
C GLY A 279 -9.54 -3.47 -0.49
N ASP A 280 -10.62 -2.78 -0.85
CA ASP A 280 -11.00 -2.53 -2.25
C ASP A 280 -11.52 -1.10 -2.36
N PHE A 281 -10.88 -0.31 -3.21
CA PHE A 281 -11.11 1.10 -3.33
C PHE A 281 -11.27 1.51 -4.79
N SER A 282 -12.11 2.53 -4.98
CA SER A 282 -12.17 3.31 -6.21
C SER A 282 -11.83 4.75 -5.89
N VAL A 283 -10.92 5.33 -6.67
CA VAL A 283 -10.54 6.74 -6.59
C VAL A 283 -10.84 7.41 -7.91
N ARG A 284 -11.65 8.46 -7.88
CA ARG A 284 -11.92 9.33 -9.04
C ARG A 284 -11.51 10.75 -8.75
N PHE A 285 -10.94 11.43 -9.74
CA PHE A 285 -10.65 12.85 -9.62
C PHE A 285 -11.83 13.68 -10.15
N THR A 286 -12.24 14.66 -9.36
CA THR A 286 -13.26 15.63 -9.81
C THR A 286 -12.74 16.48 -10.97
N PRO A 287 -13.64 16.98 -11.85
CA PRO A 287 -13.27 17.99 -12.84
C PRO A 287 -12.56 19.17 -12.18
N LYS A 288 -11.47 19.67 -12.79
CA LYS A 288 -10.54 20.68 -12.25
C LYS A 288 -9.60 20.20 -11.15
N TYR A 289 -9.45 18.89 -10.98
CA TYR A 289 -8.56 18.26 -10.00
C TYR A 289 -8.93 18.56 -8.55
N ALA A 290 -10.03 19.27 -8.28
CA ALA A 290 -10.60 19.77 -7.01
C ALA A 290 -10.29 18.96 -5.74
N LYS A 291 -10.70 17.70 -5.83
CA LYS A 291 -10.78 16.69 -4.77
C LYS A 291 -10.75 15.30 -5.42
N CYS A 292 -10.24 14.30 -4.72
CA CYS A 292 -10.49 12.90 -5.04
C CYS A 292 -11.78 12.43 -4.36
N LEU A 293 -12.56 11.61 -5.06
CA LEU A 293 -13.71 10.89 -4.51
C LEU A 293 -13.26 9.46 -4.28
N VAL A 294 -13.33 9.01 -3.03
CA VAL A 294 -12.94 7.66 -2.62
C VAL A 294 -14.21 6.85 -2.31
N SER A 295 -14.38 5.73 -3.00
CA SER A 295 -15.40 4.72 -2.67
C SER A 295 -14.72 3.50 -2.06
N ASN A 296 -15.32 2.92 -1.02
CA ASN A 296 -14.79 1.78 -0.30
C ASN A 296 -15.70 0.56 -0.48
N TYR A 297 -15.16 -0.51 -1.09
CA TYR A 297 -15.80 -1.79 -1.35
C TYR A 297 -15.14 -2.94 -0.58
N SER A 298 -14.35 -2.61 0.45
CA SER A 298 -13.63 -3.56 1.29
C SER A 298 -14.58 -4.57 1.92
N ARG A 299 -14.18 -5.84 1.97
CA ARG A 299 -15.07 -6.95 2.31
C ARG A 299 -14.32 -8.21 2.70
N ILE A 300 -15.06 -9.16 3.25
CA ILE A 300 -14.66 -10.58 3.33
C ILE A 300 -14.88 -11.19 1.93
N PRO A 301 -13.87 -11.79 1.28
CA PRO A 301 -14.07 -12.44 -0.01
C PRO A 301 -15.14 -13.54 0.05
N ALA A 302 -15.90 -13.72 -1.03
CA ALA A 302 -16.98 -14.70 -1.17
C ALA A 302 -18.21 -14.52 -0.24
N VAL A 303 -18.20 -13.60 0.72
CA VAL A 303 -19.37 -13.31 1.59
C VAL A 303 -20.18 -12.14 1.05
N LYS A 304 -21.31 -12.41 0.39
CA LYS A 304 -22.17 -11.37 -0.23
C LYS A 304 -23.22 -10.78 0.71
N ASN A 305 -23.61 -11.48 1.78
CA ASN A 305 -24.64 -10.99 2.71
C ASN A 305 -24.04 -9.97 3.70
N PRO A 306 -24.49 -8.70 3.71
CA PRO A 306 -23.90 -7.66 4.56
C PRO A 306 -24.04 -7.90 6.06
N ARG A 307 -25.16 -8.49 6.51
CA ARG A 307 -25.39 -8.79 7.94
C ARG A 307 -24.44 -9.89 8.42
N LEU A 308 -24.29 -10.93 7.60
CA LEU A 308 -23.33 -12.01 7.87
C LEU A 308 -21.89 -11.47 7.87
N ALA A 309 -21.53 -10.64 6.88
CA ALA A 309 -20.21 -10.03 6.81
C ALA A 309 -19.89 -9.20 8.06
N ALA A 310 -20.82 -8.37 8.54
CA ALA A 310 -20.64 -7.59 9.76
C ALA A 310 -20.42 -8.48 11.01
N SER A 311 -21.19 -9.57 11.13
CA SER A 311 -21.03 -10.54 12.21
C SER A 311 -19.67 -11.24 12.14
N LEU A 312 -19.24 -11.67 10.96
CA LEU A 312 -17.95 -12.33 10.74
C LEU A 312 -16.78 -11.38 11.00
N ILE A 313 -16.86 -10.11 10.60
CA ILE A 313 -15.83 -9.12 10.92
C ILE A 313 -15.68 -8.98 12.44
N HIS A 314 -16.79 -8.96 13.18
CA HIS A 314 -16.75 -8.91 14.64
C HIS A 314 -16.12 -10.17 15.25
N GLU A 315 -16.54 -11.37 14.79
CA GLU A 315 -15.97 -12.66 15.22
C GLU A 315 -14.46 -12.72 14.94
N LEU A 316 -14.03 -12.38 13.73
CA LEU A 316 -12.63 -12.36 13.32
C LEU A 316 -11.78 -11.36 14.13
N SER A 317 -12.33 -10.18 14.43
CA SER A 317 -11.63 -9.16 15.23
C SER A 317 -11.48 -9.60 16.69
N SER A 318 -12.40 -10.41 17.22
CA SER A 318 -12.37 -10.88 18.60
C SER A 318 -11.38 -12.03 18.84
N GLN A 319 -11.00 -12.77 17.79
CA GLN A 319 -10.06 -13.89 17.86
C GLN A 319 -8.60 -13.50 17.63
N GLN A 320 -8.31 -12.20 17.43
CA GLN A 320 -6.95 -11.68 17.28
C GLN A 320 -6.32 -11.23 18.61
N VAL A 321 -6.89 -11.64 19.74
CA VAL A 321 -6.38 -11.41 21.10
C VAL A 321 -5.65 -12.65 21.61
#